data_AF-A0A8S9R7C4-F1
#
_entry.id   AF-A0A8S9R7C4-F1
#
_cell.length_a   1.000
_cell.length_b   1.000
_cell.length_c   1.000
_cell.angle_alpha   90.00
_cell.angle_beta   90.00
_cell.angle_gamma   90.00
#
_symmetry.space_group_name_H-M   'P 1'
#
loop_
_entity.id
_entity.type
_entity.pdbx_description
1 polymer ?
#
loop_
_entity_poly.entity_id
_entity_poly.type
_entity_poly.pdbx_seq_one_letter_code
_entity_poly.pdbx_strand_id
1 'polypeptide(L)' 'MASHQEKTQLDKRAKKGETVVPGGTGGGSFEAQQHLAEGAEDGIRARKKQLGTKGYQKMGR' A
#
# COMPACT_ATOMS: atom_id res chain seq x y z
N MET A 1 0.69 5.03 14.12
CA MET A 1 1.05 3.77 14.81
C MET A 1 -0.24 3.15 15.31
N ALA A 2 -0.48 1.86 15.05
CA ALA A 2 -1.67 1.19 15.57
C ALA A 2 -1.65 1.14 17.11
N SER A 3 -2.79 1.47 17.71
CA SER A 3 -3.00 1.42 19.15
C SER A 3 -2.88 -0.01 19.68
N HIS A 4 -2.64 -0.17 20.99
CA HIS A 4 -2.53 -1.49 21.61
C HIS A 4 -3.80 -2.33 21.43
N GLN A 5 -4.96 -1.66 21.45
CA GLN A 5 -6.28 -2.27 21.25
C GLN A 5 -6.50 -2.75 19.81
N GLU A 6 -6.04 -2.00 18.81
CA GLU A 6 -6.07 -2.43 17.41
C GLU A 6 -5.21 -3.67 17.18
N LYS A 7 -4.00 -3.71 17.77
CA LYS A 7 -3.12 -4.90 17.69
C LYS A 7 -3.79 -6.15 18.24
N THR A 8 -4.46 -6.05 19.40
CA THR A 8 -5.14 -7.21 20.02
C THR A 8 -6.30 -7.72 19.16
N GLN A 9 -7.00 -6.83 18.45
CA GLN A 9 -8.08 -7.22 17.54
C GLN A 9 -7.55 -7.88 16.26
N LEU A 10 -6.48 -7.32 15.69
CA LEU A 10 -5.77 -7.89 14.56
C LEU A 10 -5.24 -9.30 14.89
N ASP A 11 -4.66 -9.50 16.07
CA ASP A 11 -4.21 -10.83 16.52
C ASP A 11 -5.36 -11.84 16.68
N LYS A 12 -6.52 -11.40 17.18
CA LYS A 12 -7.71 -12.26 17.28
C LYS A 12 -8.24 -12.70 15.92
N ARG A 13 -8.18 -11.81 14.93
CA ARG A 13 -8.58 -12.07 13.54
C ARG A 13 -7.60 -13.02 12.85
N ALA A 14 -6.30 -12.80 13.02
CA ALA A 14 -5.25 -13.68 12.51
C ALA A 14 -5.39 -15.11 13.07
N LYS A 15 -5.65 -15.25 14.38
CA LYS A 15 -5.89 -16.56 15.03
C LYS A 15 -7.11 -17.30 14.49
N LYS A 16 -8.07 -16.61 13.87
CA LYS A 16 -9.24 -17.21 13.21
C LYS A 16 -8.96 -17.63 11.77
N GLY A 17 -7.72 -17.48 11.29
CA GLY A 17 -7.31 -17.79 9.92
C GLY A 17 -7.57 -16.66 8.93
N GLU A 18 -7.94 -15.47 9.40
CA GLU A 18 -8.08 -14.30 8.54
C GLU A 18 -6.69 -13.76 8.16
N THR A 19 -6.51 -13.39 6.89
CA THR A 19 -5.26 -12.73 6.46
C THR A 19 -5.22 -11.33 7.06
N VAL A 20 -4.32 -11.14 8.04
CA VAL A 20 -4.15 -9.87 8.75
C VAL A 20 -2.77 -9.29 8.43
N VAL A 21 -2.76 -8.09 7.87
CA VAL A 21 -1.53 -7.32 7.64
C VAL A 21 -1.42 -6.28 8.74
N PRO A 22 -0.42 -6.35 9.64
CA PRO A 22 -0.20 -5.31 10.63
C PRO A 22 0.16 -4.02 9.89
N GLY A 23 -0.76 -3.06 9.89
CA GLY A 23 -0.67 -1.87 9.05
C GLY A 23 0.59 -1.03 9.33
N GLY A 24 1.28 -0.64 8.25
CA GLY A 24 2.01 0.63 8.21
C GLY A 24 1.04 1.82 8.24
N THR A 25 1.52 3.05 8.04
CA THR A 25 0.70 4.29 8.10
C THR A 25 -0.43 4.39 7.07
N GLY A 26 -0.61 3.41 6.18
CA GLY A 26 -1.79 3.25 5.33
C GLY A 26 -1.96 1.80 4.88
N GLY A 27 -3.22 1.33 4.72
CA GLY A 27 -3.49 0.05 4.06
C GLY A 27 -3.74 -1.17 4.98
N GLY A 28 -4.45 -1.01 6.10
CA GLY A 28 -4.80 -2.14 6.99
C GLY A 28 -5.89 -3.08 6.45
N SER A 29 -6.60 -2.71 5.38
CA SER A 29 -7.61 -3.52 4.69
C SER A 29 -7.20 -3.82 3.25
N PHE A 30 -7.72 -4.91 2.69
CA PHE A 30 -7.52 -5.28 1.28
C PHE A 30 -7.91 -4.15 0.33
N GLU A 31 -9.09 -3.55 0.55
CA GLU A 31 -9.57 -2.40 -0.23
C GLU A 31 -8.62 -1.20 -0.17
N ALA A 32 -8.08 -0.89 1.01
CA ALA A 32 -7.11 0.20 1.15
C ALA A 32 -5.79 -0.11 0.42
N GLN A 33 -5.38 -1.37 0.35
CA GLN A 33 -4.22 -1.79 -0.45
C GLN A 33 -4.51 -1.71 -1.95
N GLN A 34 -5.73 -2.04 -2.39
CA GLN A 34 -6.14 -1.88 -3.79
C GLN A 34 -6.07 -0.41 -4.21
N HIS A 35 -6.66 0.51 -3.44
CA HIS A 35 -6.61 1.94 -3.75
C HIS A 35 -5.18 2.51 -3.72
N LEU A 36 -4.31 2.01 -2.83
CA LEU A 36 -2.90 2.39 -2.82
C LEU A 36 -2.17 1.89 -4.08
N ALA A 37 -2.44 0.67 -4.51
CA ALA A 37 -1.86 0.11 -5.73
C ALA A 37 -2.33 0.88 -6.98
N GLU A 38 -3.63 1.16 -7.08
CA GLU A 38 -4.21 1.96 -8.17
C GLU A 38 -3.61 3.37 -8.22
N GLY A 39 -3.55 4.07 -7.07
CA GLY A 39 -2.93 5.39 -6.98
C GLY A 39 -1.44 5.38 -7.32
N ALA A 40 -0.72 4.31 -7.00
CA ALA A 40 0.68 4.13 -7.37
C ALA A 40 0.84 3.98 -8.90
N GLU A 41 0.00 3.17 -9.55
CA GLU A 41 0.01 3.00 -11.00
C GLU A 41 -0.27 4.31 -11.75
N ASP A 42 -1.26 5.08 -11.27
CA ASP A 42 -1.58 6.39 -11.86
C ASP A 42 -0.45 7.39 -11.67
N GLY A 43 0.20 7.41 -10.51
CA GLY A 43 1.39 8.21 -10.27
C GLY A 43 2.56 7.82 -11.19
N ILE A 44 2.76 6.53 -11.43
CA ILE A 44 3.76 6.01 -12.38
C ILE A 44 3.44 6.48 -13.80
N ARG A 45 2.20 6.31 -14.25
CA ARG A 45 1.73 6.71 -15.59
C ARG A 45 1.92 8.21 -15.82
N ALA A 46 1.55 9.03 -14.84
CA ALA A 46 1.70 10.48 -14.88
C ALA A 46 3.18 10.89 -15.00
N ARG A 47 4.07 10.33 -14.17
CA ARG A 47 5.52 10.60 -14.25
C ARG A 47 6.14 10.15 -15.56
N LYS A 48 5.74 8.99 -16.09
CA LYS A 48 6.21 8.50 -17.39
C LYS A 48 5.77 9.42 -18.54
N LYS A 49 4.56 9.98 -18.47
CA LYS A 49 4.05 10.96 -19.45
C LYS A 49 4.80 12.29 -19.37
N GLN A 50 5.05 12.81 -18.16
CA GLN A 50 5.73 14.09 -17.96
C GLN A 50 7.22 14.05 -18.34
N LEU A 51 7.93 12.98 -17.97
CA LEU A 51 9.38 12.86 -18.16
C LEU A 51 9.76 12.20 -19.50
N GLY A 52 8.78 11.59 -20.18
CA GLY A 52 9.02 10.65 -21.27
C GLY A 52 9.72 9.37 -20.80
N THR A 53 9.76 8.36 -21.65
CA THR A 53 10.30 7.03 -21.31
C THR A 53 11.77 7.10 -20.84
N LYS A 54 12.61 7.88 -21.53
CA LYS A 54 14.03 8.02 -21.18
C LYS A 54 14.24 8.76 -19.86
N GLY A 55 13.48 9.82 -19.61
CA GLY A 55 13.56 10.57 -18.35
C GLY A 55 13.09 9.74 -17.16
N TYR A 56 11.99 9.00 -17.34
CA TYR A 56 11.47 8.09 -16.31
C TYR A 56 12.46 6.95 -15.99
N GLN A 57 13.06 6.32 -17.01
CA GLN A 57 14.07 5.26 -16.80
C GLN A 57 15.31 5.75 -16.03
N LYS A 58 15.73 7.01 -16.21
CA LYS A 58 16.85 7.59 -15.46
C LYS A 58 16.54 7.77 -13.96
N MET A 59 15.28 7.94 -13.58
CA MET A 59 14.90 8.08 -12.16
C MET A 59 14.99 6.76 -11.38
N GLY A 60 14.96 5.62 -12.06
CA GLY A 60 15.05 4.29 -11.45
C GLY A 60 16.45 3.68 -11.46
N ARG A 61 17.47 4.45 -11.85
CA ARG A 61 18.90 4.09 -11.73
C ARG A 61 19.48 4.72 -10.48
#